data_AF-A0A534N3G1-F1
#
_entry.id   AF-A0A534N3G1-F1
#
_cell.length_a   1.000
_cell.length_b   1.000
_cell.length_c   1.000
_cell.angle_alpha   90.00
_cell.angle_beta   90.00
_cell.angle_gamma   90.00
#
_symmetry.space_group_name_H-M   'P 1'
#
loop_
_entity.id
_entity.type
_entity.pdbx_description
1 polymer ?
#
loop_
_entity_poly.entity_id
_entity_poly.type
_entity_poly.pdbx_seq_one_letter_code
_entity_poly.pdbx_strand_id
1 'polypeptide(L)' 'MPEPEVLSPDELRDAWPALSAEERAEGLKLLPRDTAEDLFFSISPREQVELILALPQAEQRSWVRGLAPDDAAD' A
#
# COMPACT_ATOMS: atom_id res chain seq x y z
N MET A 1 10.40 -16.46 23.73
CA MET A 1 9.79 -15.19 23.28
C MET A 1 8.92 -15.53 22.09
N PRO A 2 7.60 -15.23 22.08
CA PRO A 2 6.87 -15.25 20.82
C PRO A 2 7.52 -14.22 19.90
N GLU A 3 7.73 -14.59 18.64
CA GLU A 3 8.20 -13.65 17.62
C GLU A 3 7.13 -12.56 17.44
N PRO A 4 7.51 -11.29 17.18
CA PRO A 4 6.52 -10.26 16.89
C PRO A 4 5.71 -10.73 15.68
N GLU A 5 4.40 -10.84 15.86
CA GLU A 5 3.46 -11.22 14.80
C GLU A 5 3.48 -10.11 13.74
N VAL A 6 4.20 -10.37 12.64
CA VAL A 6 4.31 -9.45 11.51
C VAL A 6 2.98 -9.51 10.76
N LEU A 7 2.38 -8.35 10.50
CA LEU A 7 1.18 -8.25 9.68
C LEU A 7 1.41 -8.96 8.34
N SER A 8 0.54 -9.89 7.98
CA SER A 8 0.57 -10.52 6.67
C SER A 8 -0.22 -9.69 5.64
N PRO A 9 0.14 -9.76 4.35
CA PRO A 9 -0.61 -9.07 3.30
C PRO A 9 -2.05 -9.56 3.20
N ASP A 10 -2.30 -10.83 3.48
CA ASP A 10 -3.63 -11.43 3.45
C ASP A 10 -4.52 -10.87 4.58
N GLU A 11 -4.00 -10.75 5.81
CA GLU A 11 -4.73 -10.13 6.92
C GLU A 11 -5.10 -8.67 6.62
N LEU A 12 -4.16 -7.92 6.02
CA LEU A 12 -4.43 -6.55 5.59
C LEU A 12 -5.49 -6.52 4.49
N ARG A 13 -5.47 -7.47 3.55
CA ARG A 13 -6.44 -7.56 2.45
C ARG A 13 -7.84 -7.92 2.94
N ASP A 14 -7.94 -8.79 3.94
CA ASP A 14 -9.20 -9.17 4.59
C ASP A 14 -9.83 -7.97 5.33
N ALA A 15 -9.01 -7.17 6.03
CA ALA A 15 -9.47 -5.96 6.71
C ALA A 15 -9.80 -4.80 5.74
N TRP A 16 -9.20 -4.79 4.55
CA TRP A 16 -9.23 -3.70 3.57
C TRP A 16 -10.59 -3.04 3.33
N PRO A 17 -11.71 -3.78 3.19
CA PRO A 17 -13.02 -3.16 2.94
C PRO A 17 -13.53 -2.28 4.08
N ALA A 18 -13.05 -2.52 5.31
CA ALA A 18 -13.43 -1.76 6.50
C ALA A 18 -12.53 -0.55 6.77
N LEU A 19 -11.35 -0.49 6.15
CA LEU A 19 -10.35 0.55 6.37
C LEU A 19 -10.56 1.77 5.48
N SER A 20 -10.25 2.96 6.01
CA SER A 20 -10.11 4.20 5.22
C SER A 20 -8.87 4.16 4.33
N ALA A 21 -8.74 5.11 3.40
CA ALA A 21 -7.55 5.22 2.55
C ALA A 21 -6.28 5.48 3.39
N GLU A 22 -6.37 6.30 4.43
CA GLU A 22 -5.29 6.55 5.38
C GLU A 22 -4.91 5.29 6.16
N GLU A 23 -5.91 4.56 6.67
CA GLU A 23 -5.67 3.32 7.42
C GLU A 23 -5.05 2.23 6.55
N ARG A 24 -5.46 2.11 5.29
CA ARG A 24 -4.84 1.19 4.32
C ARG A 24 -3.39 1.59 4.02
N ALA A 25 -3.12 2.88 3.89
CA ALA A 25 -1.77 3.39 3.66
C ALA A 25 -0.85 3.15 4.86
N GLU A 26 -1.36 3.31 6.09
CA GLU A 26 -0.65 2.89 7.31
C GLU A 26 -0.44 1.38 7.35
N GLY A 27 -1.45 0.58 7.01
CA GLY A 27 -1.36 -0.88 6.94
C GLY A 27 -0.28 -1.35 5.98
N LEU A 28 -0.18 -0.76 4.79
CA LEU A 28 0.88 -1.05 3.82
C LEU A 28 2.28 -0.78 4.39
N LYS A 29 2.44 0.26 5.21
CA LYS A 29 3.73 0.59 5.86
C LYS A 29 4.13 -0.38 6.97
N LEU A 30 3.19 -1.18 7.47
CA LEU A 30 3.45 -2.23 8.46
C LEU A 30 3.93 -3.54 7.81
N LEU A 31 3.73 -3.71 6.50
CA LEU A 31 4.23 -4.85 5.76
C LEU A 31 5.72 -4.71 5.44
N PRO A 32 6.46 -5.82 5.24
CA PRO A 32 7.77 -5.79 4.60
C PRO A 32 7.70 -5.03 3.27
N ARG A 33 8.75 -4.25 2.95
CA ARG A 33 8.75 -3.35 1.78
C ARG A 33 8.35 -4.04 0.48
N ASP A 34 8.96 -5.18 0.19
CA ASP A 34 8.70 -5.94 -1.04
C ASP A 34 7.24 -6.41 -1.11
N THR A 35 6.71 -6.90 0.02
CA THR A 35 5.32 -7.33 0.15
C THR A 35 4.33 -6.17 0.03
N ALA A 36 4.67 -5.00 0.57
CA ALA A 36 3.85 -3.80 0.44
C ALA A 36 3.78 -3.32 -1.02
N GLU A 37 4.91 -3.37 -1.74
CA GLU A 37 4.97 -3.05 -3.16
C GLU A 37 4.14 -4.04 -3.99
N ASP A 38 4.31 -5.34 -3.78
CA ASP A 38 3.52 -6.37 -4.47
C ASP A 38 2.01 -6.17 -4.26
N LEU A 39 1.58 -5.91 -3.01
CA LEU A 39 0.18 -5.64 -2.71
C LEU A 39 -0.31 -4.35 -3.38
N PHE A 40 0.49 -3.28 -3.35
CA PHE A 40 0.17 -2.01 -3.98
C PHE A 40 0.03 -2.12 -5.51
N PHE A 41 0.85 -2.92 -6.19
CA PHE A 41 0.70 -3.17 -7.63
C PHE A 41 -0.46 -4.09 -7.96
N SER A 42 -0.94 -4.90 -7.00
CA SER A 42 -2.07 -5.83 -7.22
C SER A 42 -3.46 -5.17 -7.15
N ILE A 43 -3.57 -3.99 -6.52
CA ILE A 43 -4.84 -3.25 -6.39
C ILE A 43 -5.10 -2.36 -7.62
N SER A 44 -6.35 -1.90 -7.78
CA SER A 44 -6.73 -1.12 -8.96
C SER A 44 -5.99 0.24 -9.02
N PRO A 45 -5.73 0.80 -10.22
CA PRO A 45 -5.08 2.11 -10.36
C PRO A 45 -5.80 3.23 -9.60
N ARG A 46 -7.13 3.15 -9.52
CA ARG A 46 -7.93 4.08 -8.71
C ARG A 46 -7.58 3.97 -7.22
N GLU A 47 -7.53 2.77 -6.67
CA GLU A 47 -7.16 2.54 -5.28
C GLU A 47 -5.71 2.98 -5.02
N GLN A 48 -4.79 2.72 -5.95
CA GLN A 48 -3.40 3.18 -5.85
C GLN A 48 -3.33 4.72 -5.71
N VAL A 49 -4.08 5.44 -6.54
CA VAL A 49 -4.15 6.91 -6.46
C VAL A 49 -4.78 7.37 -5.14
N GLU A 50 -5.87 6.74 -4.70
CA GLU A 50 -6.52 7.06 -3.42
C GLU A 50 -5.54 6.88 -2.24
N LEU A 51 -4.75 5.81 -2.23
CA LEU A 51 -3.72 5.56 -1.22
C LEU A 51 -2.58 6.57 -1.27
N ILE A 52 -2.06 6.88 -2.47
CA ILE A 52 -0.99 7.88 -2.62
C ILE A 52 -1.47 9.23 -2.10
N LEU A 53 -2.70 9.63 -2.42
CA LEU A 53 -3.23 10.93 -1.97
C LEU A 53 -3.49 10.98 -0.47
N ALA A 54 -3.72 9.84 0.19
CA ALA A 54 -3.87 9.74 1.64
C ALA A 54 -2.54 9.86 2.40
N LEU A 55 -1.40 9.66 1.74
CA LEU A 55 -0.08 9.78 2.35
C LEU A 55 0.40 11.24 2.48
N PRO A 56 1.24 11.55 3.49
CA PRO A 56 1.94 12.83 3.55
C PRO A 56 2.75 13.11 2.27
N GLN A 57 2.78 14.35 1.82
CA GLN A 57 3.40 14.76 0.54
C GLN A 57 4.86 14.27 0.37
N ALA A 58 5.62 14.18 1.46
CA ALA A 58 6.99 13.67 1.45
C ALA A 58 7.08 12.19 1.05
N GLU A 59 6.09 11.38 1.44
CA GLU A 59 6.01 9.94 1.19
C GLU A 59 5.44 9.64 -0.20
N GLN A 60 4.51 10.47 -0.70
CA GLN A 60 3.90 10.31 -2.04
C GLN A 60 4.95 10.10 -3.15
N ARG A 61 6.02 10.90 -3.13
CA ARG A 61 7.09 10.83 -4.13
C ARG A 61 7.87 9.51 -4.12
N SER A 62 7.88 8.77 -3.02
CA SER A 62 8.52 7.47 -2.94
C SER A 62 7.71 6.41 -3.69
N TRP A 63 6.39 6.41 -3.49
CA TRP A 63 5.47 5.47 -4.12
C TRP A 63 5.28 5.76 -5.62
N VAL A 64 5.17 7.05 -5.99
CA VAL A 64 5.06 7.46 -7.40
C VAL A 64 6.30 7.10 -8.22
N ARG A 65 7.48 7.05 -7.62
CA ARG A 65 8.70 6.59 -8.31
C ARG A 65 8.78 5.08 -8.50
N GLY A 66 8.02 4.32 -7.71
CA GLY A 66 7.89 2.87 -7.84
C GLY A 66 6.92 2.49 -8.96
N LEU A 67 5.89 3.30 -9.22
CA LEU A 67 5.02 3.15 -10.39
C LEU A 67 5.89 3.17 -11.65
N ALA A 68 5.98 2.04 -12.34
CA ALA A 68 6.66 1.99 -13.63
C ALA A 68 6.00 3.02 -14.57
N PRO A 69 6.79 3.75 -15.38
CA PRO A 69 6.25 4.78 -16.26
C PRO A 69 5.18 4.27 -17.26
N ASP A 70 5.11 2.96 -17.50
CA ASP A 70 4.14 2.35 -18.41
C ASP A 70 2.72 2.21 -17.80
N ASP A 71 2.56 2.12 -16.47
CA ASP A 71 1.23 1.97 -15.82
C ASP A 71 0.46 3.30 -15.67
N ALA A 72 1.10 4.44 -15.96
CA ALA A 72 0.44 5.75 -15.95
C ALA A 72 -0.33 6.06 -17.25
N ALA A 73 -0.31 5.14 -18.23
CA ALA A 73 -0.73 5.40 -19.61
C ALA A 73 -1.87 4.51 -20.14
N ASP A 74 -2.44 3.57 -19.37
CA ASP A 74 -3.55 2.67 -19.79
C ASP A 74 -4.92 3.07 -19.22
#